data_AF-A0A1Y2B6M5-F1
#
_entry.id   AF-A0A1Y2B6M5-F1
#
_cell.length_a   1.000
_cell.length_b   1.000
_cell.length_c   1.000
_cell.angle_alpha   90.00
_cell.angle_beta   90.00
_cell.angle_gamma   90.00
#
_symmetry.space_group_name_H-M   'P 1'
#
loop_
_entity.id
_entity.type
_entity.pdbx_description
1 polymer ?
#
loop_
_entity_poly.entity_id
_entity_poly.type
_entity_poly.pdbx_seq_one_letter_code
_entity_poly.pdbx_strand_id
1 'polypeptide(L)'
;MLLCSRTSYLMAPTRLATYLSSTCTRRPSNLSYHIKAINRQNYSSSSSSSSSSSSSNTLSPSQVSKSDSTSTSSTSLLSKSYSTSTSSRSTKSYSTSTSIKSYSTSSTSSSTSSKDPSHPNLWYHLVPSHSLTAISFLPSVPIYGSKTVLGYLPIDSEAGLNDLREEPRFLDLLHKSIKEALKEGKGETIEFEAATRPGDGYIHITDERAVPPAGRIGETEDLIGSVFVQDGKVVPSTYEPFPSYRLITSNGPLVLPRGLDTYFIEVLERVDQEEKANTTTKEL
;
A
#
# COMPACT_ATOMS: atom_id res chain seq x y z
N MET A 1 76.27 0.58 -22.07
CA MET A 1 76.68 0.90 -20.68
C MET A 1 75.52 0.47 -19.78
N LEU A 2 75.57 -0.73 -19.20
CA LEU A 2 76.17 -1.06 -17.90
C LEU A 2 75.33 -0.55 -16.71
N LEU A 3 74.71 -1.54 -16.04
CA LEU A 3 74.54 -1.72 -14.59
C LEU A 3 73.71 -0.69 -13.81
N CYS A 4 72.76 -1.14 -12.98
CA CYS A 4 73.09 -1.55 -11.61
C CYS A 4 71.87 -2.10 -10.87
N SER A 5 72.06 -3.28 -10.29
CA SER A 5 71.18 -3.95 -9.33
C SER A 5 71.03 -3.17 -8.02
N ARG A 6 69.92 -3.35 -7.31
CA ARG A 6 69.97 -3.44 -5.84
C ARG A 6 68.79 -4.21 -5.25
N THR A 7 69.13 -5.40 -4.79
CA THR A 7 68.47 -6.21 -3.78
C THR A 7 68.39 -5.45 -2.47
N SER A 8 67.27 -5.52 -1.75
CA SER A 8 67.22 -5.26 -0.31
C SER A 8 66.10 -6.07 0.34
N TYR A 9 66.55 -6.96 1.22
CA TYR A 9 65.80 -7.69 2.24
C TYR A 9 64.91 -6.75 3.07
N LEU A 10 63.70 -7.19 3.43
CA LEU A 10 63.07 -6.76 4.68
C LEU A 10 62.10 -7.83 5.21
N MET A 11 62.57 -8.38 6.33
CA MET A 11 61.97 -9.09 7.46
C MET A 11 60.45 -9.34 7.51
N ALA A 12 60.15 -10.57 7.91
CA ALA A 12 58.86 -11.04 8.42
C ALA A 12 58.42 -10.31 9.71
N PRO A 13 57.10 -10.29 9.97
CA PRO A 13 56.61 -10.33 11.34
C PRO A 13 55.62 -11.50 11.57
N THR A 14 56.05 -12.36 12.49
CA THR A 14 55.37 -12.77 13.72
C THR A 14 53.85 -13.03 13.71
N ARG A 15 53.54 -14.28 14.02
CA ARG A 15 52.24 -14.84 14.43
C ARG A 15 51.48 -13.94 15.41
N LEU A 16 50.22 -13.65 15.11
CA LEU A 16 49.22 -13.23 16.10
C LEU A 16 48.22 -14.37 16.34
N ALA A 17 47.98 -14.59 17.63
CA ALA A 17 47.19 -15.65 18.21
C ALA A 17 45.70 -15.54 17.85
N THR A 18 45.13 -16.66 17.42
CA THR A 18 43.69 -16.89 17.36
C THR A 18 43.13 -16.98 18.78
N TYR A 19 42.45 -15.92 19.23
CA TYR A 19 41.60 -15.94 20.42
C TYR A 19 40.19 -16.37 19.98
N LEU A 20 39.84 -17.63 20.24
CA LEU A 20 38.48 -18.13 20.08
C LEU A 20 37.64 -17.57 21.23
N SER A 21 36.91 -16.48 20.98
CA SER A 21 35.86 -16.02 21.89
C SER A 21 34.58 -16.79 21.60
N SER A 22 34.20 -17.66 22.54
CA SER A 22 32.96 -18.42 22.54
C SER A 22 31.79 -17.46 22.76
N THR A 23 31.09 -17.08 21.68
CA THR A 23 29.80 -16.41 21.80
C THR A 23 28.71 -17.46 22.04
N CYS A 24 28.23 -17.47 23.28
CA CYS A 24 27.03 -18.19 23.69
C CYS A 24 25.83 -17.63 22.91
N THR A 25 25.40 -18.32 21.86
CA THR A 25 24.18 -18.01 21.10
C THR A 25 22.98 -18.42 21.94
N ARG A 26 22.50 -17.48 22.76
CA ARG A 26 21.21 -17.59 23.44
C ARG A 26 20.12 -17.44 22.38
N ARG A 27 19.44 -18.54 22.06
CA ARG A 27 18.23 -18.57 21.22
C ARG A 27 17.25 -17.46 21.65
N PRO A 28 16.86 -16.53 20.78
CA PRO A 28 15.66 -15.74 21.04
C PRO A 28 14.45 -16.67 20.93
N SER A 29 13.64 -16.69 21.98
CA SER A 29 12.32 -17.30 21.98
C SER A 29 11.46 -16.58 20.94
N ASN A 30 11.08 -17.29 19.89
CA ASN A 30 10.07 -16.88 18.91
C ASN A 30 8.75 -16.57 19.63
N LEU A 31 8.48 -15.30 19.88
CA LEU A 31 7.12 -14.81 20.09
C LEU A 31 6.50 -14.63 18.70
N SER A 32 5.95 -15.73 18.20
CA SER A 32 5.11 -15.76 17.00
C SER A 32 3.78 -15.09 17.33
N TYR A 33 3.68 -13.78 17.09
CA TYR A 33 2.38 -13.13 17.03
C TYR A 33 1.74 -13.49 15.69
N HIS A 34 0.82 -14.43 15.72
CA HIS A 34 -0.04 -14.78 14.60
C HIS A 34 -1.03 -13.62 14.38
N ILE A 35 -0.66 -12.65 13.54
CA ILE A 35 -1.64 -11.81 12.85
C ILE A 35 -2.33 -12.75 11.86
N LYS A 36 -3.58 -13.12 12.17
CA LYS A 36 -4.36 -14.00 11.29
C LYS A 36 -4.57 -13.29 9.96
N ALA A 37 -4.03 -13.86 8.88
CA ALA A 37 -4.44 -13.52 7.53
C ALA A 37 -5.97 -13.68 7.43
N ILE A 38 -6.68 -12.59 7.12
CA ILE A 38 -8.13 -12.60 6.97
C ILE A 38 -8.47 -13.40 5.71
N ASN A 39 -9.22 -14.47 5.94
CA ASN A 39 -9.67 -15.44 4.95
C ASN A 39 -10.75 -14.81 4.06
N ARG A 40 -10.56 -14.86 2.73
CA ARG A 40 -11.56 -14.50 1.72
C ARG A 40 -12.83 -15.32 1.94
N GLN A 41 -13.89 -14.70 2.42
CA GLN A 41 -15.23 -15.31 2.42
C GLN A 41 -15.70 -15.43 0.97
N ASN A 42 -15.85 -16.67 0.55
CA ASN A 42 -16.51 -17.12 -0.66
C ASN A 42 -17.83 -16.39 -0.90
N TYR A 43 -17.95 -15.67 -2.02
CA TYR A 43 -19.25 -15.41 -2.62
C TYR A 43 -19.48 -16.43 -3.74
N SER A 44 -20.35 -17.38 -3.42
CA SER A 44 -20.92 -18.34 -4.34
C SER A 44 -21.64 -17.64 -5.49
N SER A 45 -21.20 -17.96 -6.69
CA SER A 45 -21.86 -17.75 -7.97
C SER A 45 -23.32 -18.20 -7.95
N SER A 46 -24.24 -17.25 -8.19
CA SER A 46 -25.59 -17.55 -8.68
C SER A 46 -25.63 -17.22 -10.16
N SER A 47 -25.34 -18.23 -10.97
CA SER A 47 -25.55 -18.25 -12.41
C SER A 47 -27.05 -18.34 -12.70
N SER A 48 -27.68 -17.21 -13.03
CA SER A 48 -28.98 -17.19 -13.70
C SER A 48 -28.77 -17.07 -15.21
N SER A 49 -28.77 -18.24 -15.85
CA SER A 49 -28.92 -18.42 -17.28
C SER A 49 -30.28 -17.90 -17.75
N SER A 50 -30.28 -16.90 -18.63
CA SER A 50 -31.43 -16.60 -19.49
C SER A 50 -30.95 -16.49 -20.93
N SER A 51 -31.32 -17.51 -21.69
CA SER A 51 -31.22 -17.64 -23.14
C SER A 51 -32.35 -16.89 -23.84
N SER A 52 -32.19 -16.68 -25.15
CA SER A 52 -33.13 -16.12 -26.13
C SER A 52 -33.13 -14.58 -26.21
N SER A 53 -33.15 -13.93 -27.38
CA SER A 53 -33.26 -14.38 -28.76
C SER A 53 -32.90 -13.21 -29.68
N SER A 54 -32.34 -13.56 -30.82
CA SER A 54 -32.11 -12.78 -32.03
C SER A 54 -33.31 -11.90 -32.41
N SER A 55 -33.06 -10.63 -32.75
CA SER A 55 -33.88 -9.88 -33.71
C SER A 55 -33.08 -8.68 -34.23
N SER A 56 -32.65 -8.81 -35.47
CA SER A 56 -32.18 -7.76 -36.36
C SER A 56 -33.29 -6.73 -36.61
N ASN A 57 -32.97 -5.44 -36.55
CA ASN A 57 -33.70 -4.41 -37.28
C ASN A 57 -32.79 -3.22 -37.60
N THR A 58 -32.54 -3.07 -38.89
CA THR A 58 -32.07 -1.87 -39.60
C THR A 58 -33.19 -0.84 -39.71
N LEU A 59 -32.91 0.45 -39.45
CA LEU A 59 -33.32 1.63 -40.24
C LEU A 59 -33.13 2.94 -39.43
N SER A 60 -32.16 3.75 -39.88
CA SER A 60 -32.13 5.19 -40.17
C SER A 60 -32.93 6.26 -39.36
N PRO A 61 -32.45 7.53 -39.39
CA PRO A 61 -32.71 8.54 -38.36
C PRO A 61 -33.81 9.55 -38.75
N SER A 62 -34.42 10.20 -37.74
CA SER A 62 -35.09 11.51 -37.91
C SER A 62 -35.51 12.15 -36.57
N GLN A 63 -35.15 13.44 -36.45
CA GLN A 63 -35.96 14.57 -35.93
C GLN A 63 -36.20 14.70 -34.41
N VAL A 64 -35.43 15.65 -33.84
CA VAL A 64 -35.90 16.88 -33.18
C VAL A 64 -37.33 16.87 -32.61
N SER A 65 -37.45 17.01 -31.29
CA SER A 65 -38.39 17.97 -30.68
C SER A 65 -38.03 18.29 -29.24
N LYS A 66 -38.00 19.59 -28.95
CA LYS A 66 -37.93 20.21 -27.62
C LYS A 66 -39.27 20.03 -26.91
N SER A 67 -39.26 19.81 -25.61
CA SER A 67 -40.34 20.29 -24.74
C SER A 67 -39.84 20.51 -23.31
N ASP A 68 -39.99 21.76 -22.88
CA ASP A 68 -39.94 22.20 -21.49
C ASP A 68 -41.18 21.71 -20.73
N SER A 69 -41.03 21.35 -19.45
CA SER A 69 -41.92 21.76 -18.35
C SER A 69 -41.40 21.18 -17.03
N THR A 70 -40.85 22.00 -16.13
CA THR A 70 -41.49 22.66 -14.99
C THR A 70 -42.16 21.72 -13.95
N SER A 71 -41.56 21.75 -12.76
CA SER A 71 -42.17 21.88 -11.43
C SER A 71 -42.79 20.70 -10.68
N THR A 72 -42.54 20.73 -9.36
CA THR A 72 -43.36 20.26 -8.22
C THR A 72 -43.42 18.74 -8.01
N SER A 73 -43.36 18.14 -6.81
CA SER A 73 -43.30 18.61 -5.42
C SER A 73 -42.91 17.42 -4.53
N SER A 74 -42.18 17.72 -3.46
CA SER A 74 -42.40 17.29 -2.07
C SER A 74 -43.33 16.09 -1.78
N THR A 75 -42.79 15.04 -1.17
CA THR A 75 -43.43 14.20 -0.13
C THR A 75 -42.31 13.61 0.74
N SER A 76 -42.07 14.15 1.94
CA SER A 76 -42.67 13.78 3.23
C SER A 76 -42.29 12.37 3.73
N LEU A 77 -41.32 12.36 4.65
CA LEU A 77 -41.37 11.74 5.99
C LEU A 77 -42.06 10.38 6.11
N LEU A 78 -41.29 9.34 6.43
CA LEU A 78 -41.78 8.24 7.26
C LEU A 78 -40.65 7.71 8.17
N SER A 79 -40.57 8.30 9.35
CA SER A 79 -39.80 7.81 10.49
C SER A 79 -40.49 6.59 11.09
N LYS A 80 -39.90 5.40 10.95
CA LYS A 80 -40.27 4.21 11.75
C LYS A 80 -39.35 4.10 12.95
N SER A 81 -39.82 4.65 14.06
CA SER A 81 -39.34 4.39 15.41
C SER A 81 -39.77 2.99 15.85
N TYR A 82 -38.80 2.13 16.14
CA TYR A 82 -39.01 0.92 16.94
C TYR A 82 -38.37 1.13 18.31
N SER A 83 -39.23 1.08 19.32
CA SER A 83 -38.88 1.12 20.73
C SER A 83 -38.65 -0.29 21.27
N THR A 84 -37.83 -0.33 22.33
CA THR A 84 -37.88 -1.23 23.48
C THR A 84 -37.56 -2.72 23.27
N SER A 85 -36.39 -3.10 23.78
CA SER A 85 -36.32 -4.21 24.73
C SER A 85 -35.07 -4.06 25.62
N THR A 86 -35.28 -3.40 26.75
CA THR A 86 -34.41 -3.43 27.93
C THR A 86 -34.46 -4.84 28.54
N SER A 87 -33.35 -5.57 28.47
CA SER A 87 -33.17 -6.82 29.22
C SER A 87 -32.08 -6.62 30.26
N SER A 88 -32.51 -6.26 31.46
CA SER A 88 -31.72 -6.26 32.69
C SER A 88 -31.45 -7.71 33.11
N ARG A 89 -30.19 -8.16 33.02
CA ARG A 89 -29.79 -9.46 33.57
C ARG A 89 -28.70 -9.30 34.64
N SER A 90 -29.19 -9.37 35.87
CA SER A 90 -28.60 -9.88 37.11
C SER A 90 -27.10 -10.16 37.13
N THR A 91 -26.44 -9.42 38.02
CA THR A 91 -25.14 -9.65 38.63
C THR A 91 -25.00 -11.05 39.23
N LYS A 92 -23.89 -11.74 38.91
CA LYS A 92 -23.24 -12.73 39.77
C LYS A 92 -21.74 -12.52 39.71
N SER A 93 -21.24 -11.79 40.70
CA SER A 93 -19.83 -11.59 41.00
C SER A 93 -19.26 -12.84 41.67
N TYR A 94 -18.35 -13.53 40.97
CA TYR A 94 -17.45 -14.51 41.56
C TYR A 94 -16.05 -13.92 41.57
N SER A 95 -15.60 -13.51 42.75
CA SER A 95 -14.26 -13.02 43.02
C SER A 95 -13.29 -14.20 43.14
N THR A 96 -12.65 -14.59 42.04
CA THR A 96 -11.45 -15.44 42.09
C THR A 96 -10.22 -14.55 42.02
N SER A 97 -9.64 -14.33 43.21
CA SER A 97 -8.33 -13.71 43.40
C SER A 97 -7.24 -14.62 42.82
N THR A 98 -6.85 -14.39 41.57
CA THR A 98 -5.59 -14.88 41.02
C THR A 98 -4.54 -13.79 41.15
N SER A 99 -3.56 -14.01 42.03
CA SER A 99 -2.34 -13.21 42.12
C SER A 99 -1.62 -13.21 40.78
N ILE A 100 -1.79 -12.15 40.00
CA ILE A 100 -0.96 -11.88 38.84
C ILE A 100 0.37 -11.39 39.39
N LYS A 101 1.37 -12.28 39.36
CA LYS A 101 2.79 -11.91 39.46
C LYS A 101 3.06 -10.88 38.37
N SER A 102 3.22 -9.63 38.79
CA SER A 102 3.72 -8.54 37.95
C SER A 102 5.18 -8.82 37.64
N TYR A 103 5.42 -9.51 36.52
CA TYR A 103 6.74 -9.54 35.92
C TYR A 103 6.93 -8.18 35.26
N SER A 104 7.65 -7.29 35.94
CA SER A 104 8.22 -6.08 35.36
C SER A 104 9.26 -6.51 34.33
N THR A 105 8.81 -6.90 33.14
CA THR A 105 9.70 -6.95 31.98
C THR A 105 9.98 -5.51 31.62
N SER A 106 11.18 -5.06 31.96
CA SER A 106 11.85 -3.92 31.35
C SER A 106 11.89 -4.15 29.83
N SER A 107 10.81 -3.78 29.13
CA SER A 107 10.76 -3.76 27.68
C SER A 107 11.55 -2.54 27.23
N THR A 108 12.83 -2.74 26.97
CA THR A 108 13.58 -1.87 26.07
C THR A 108 12.74 -1.77 24.80
N SER A 109 12.14 -0.60 24.57
CA SER A 109 11.21 -0.32 23.48
C SER A 109 11.98 -0.27 22.15
N SER A 110 12.45 -1.41 21.67
CA SER A 110 12.94 -1.54 20.31
C SER A 110 11.73 -1.49 19.39
N SER A 111 11.63 -0.47 18.55
CA SER A 111 10.68 -0.44 17.43
C SER A 111 10.92 -1.67 16.56
N THR A 112 10.00 -2.63 16.60
CA THR A 112 10.08 -3.86 15.80
C THR A 112 9.30 -3.69 14.51
N SER A 113 9.98 -3.85 13.37
CA SER A 113 9.35 -4.00 12.06
C SER A 113 9.05 -5.48 11.80
N SER A 114 7.88 -5.79 11.22
CA SER A 114 7.54 -7.14 10.75
C SER A 114 6.98 -7.09 9.33
N LYS A 115 7.42 -8.00 8.46
CA LYS A 115 6.98 -8.10 7.06
C LYS A 115 5.61 -8.79 6.97
N ASP A 116 4.75 -8.29 6.10
CA ASP A 116 3.48 -8.96 5.79
C ASP A 116 3.72 -10.30 5.08
N PRO A 117 3.06 -11.40 5.51
CA PRO A 117 3.23 -12.71 4.88
C PRO A 117 2.53 -12.86 3.53
N SER A 118 1.52 -12.03 3.25
CA SER A 118 0.68 -12.07 2.06
C SER A 118 1.04 -11.02 1.01
N HIS A 119 1.77 -9.96 1.39
CA HIS A 119 2.16 -8.87 0.51
C HIS A 119 3.70 -8.73 0.42
N PRO A 120 4.29 -8.75 -0.80
CA PRO A 120 5.74 -8.88 -0.98
C PRO A 120 6.55 -7.71 -0.43
N ASN A 121 5.97 -6.51 -0.36
CA ASN A 121 6.69 -5.29 0.03
C ASN A 121 6.06 -4.56 1.23
N LEU A 122 5.08 -5.13 1.92
CA LEU A 122 4.42 -4.43 3.03
C LEU A 122 5.09 -4.72 4.37
N TRP A 123 5.26 -3.70 5.18
CA TRP A 123 5.85 -3.78 6.52
C TRP A 123 4.97 -3.09 7.55
N TYR A 124 4.89 -3.71 8.73
CA TYR A 124 4.25 -3.17 9.92
C TYR A 124 5.32 -2.73 10.91
N HIS A 125 5.22 -1.49 11.39
CA HIS A 125 6.15 -0.90 12.35
C HIS A 125 5.40 -0.52 13.60
N LEU A 126 5.81 -1.10 14.74
CA LEU A 126 5.28 -0.66 16.03
C LEU A 126 5.86 0.71 16.37
N VAL A 127 4.98 1.66 16.71
CA VAL A 127 5.34 2.99 17.19
C VAL A 127 4.83 3.12 18.63
N PRO A 128 5.60 2.63 19.63
CA PRO A 128 5.14 2.58 21.02
C PRO A 128 4.75 3.95 21.58
N SER A 129 5.46 5.00 21.16
CA SER A 129 5.22 6.39 21.59
C SER A 129 3.81 6.88 21.30
N HIS A 130 3.15 6.33 20.27
CA HIS A 130 1.82 6.75 19.84
C HIS A 130 0.75 5.66 20.01
N SER A 131 1.09 4.48 20.51
CA SER A 131 0.18 3.33 20.58
C SER A 131 -0.48 2.99 19.23
N LEU A 132 0.30 3.13 18.15
CA LEU A 132 -0.12 2.87 16.78
C LEU A 132 0.86 1.92 16.07
N THR A 133 0.36 1.24 15.04
CA THR A 133 1.15 0.49 14.07
C THR A 133 1.17 1.27 12.76
N ALA A 134 2.35 1.70 12.32
CA ALA A 134 2.53 2.33 11.01
C ALA A 134 2.71 1.25 9.94
N ILE A 135 2.06 1.42 8.79
CA ILE A 135 2.21 0.54 7.64
C ILE A 135 3.04 1.25 6.57
N SER A 136 4.09 0.62 6.06
CA SER A 136 4.92 1.21 4.99
C SER A 136 5.41 0.16 4.00
N PHE A 137 6.00 0.59 2.88
CA PHE A 137 6.66 -0.31 1.93
C PHE A 137 8.14 -0.56 2.25
N LEU A 138 8.69 0.17 3.23
CA LEU A 138 10.11 0.10 3.58
C LEU A 138 10.34 -0.78 4.80
N PRO A 139 11.47 -1.51 4.88
CA PRO A 139 11.82 -2.29 6.07
C PRO A 139 12.23 -1.40 7.25
N SER A 140 12.73 -0.19 6.97
CA SER A 140 13.16 0.78 7.98
C SER A 140 11.96 1.35 8.73
N VAL A 141 12.11 1.57 10.05
CA VAL A 141 11.07 2.23 10.84
C VAL A 141 10.94 3.68 10.35
N PRO A 142 9.74 4.11 9.91
CA PRO A 142 9.51 5.47 9.45
C PRO A 142 9.37 6.43 10.62
N ILE A 143 9.59 7.72 10.37
CA ILE A 143 9.30 8.79 11.32
C ILE A 143 7.78 8.93 11.43
N TYR A 144 7.28 9.22 12.64
CA TYR A 144 5.85 9.49 12.83
C TYR A 144 5.40 10.70 12.01
N GLY A 145 4.35 10.53 11.21
CA GLY A 145 3.85 11.55 10.27
C GLY A 145 4.66 11.67 8.97
N SER A 146 5.57 10.72 8.69
CA SER A 146 6.28 10.62 7.42
C SER A 146 5.32 10.40 6.26
N LYS A 147 5.61 11.04 5.11
CA LYS A 147 4.86 10.81 3.86
C LYS A 147 5.18 9.46 3.19
N THR A 148 6.10 8.67 3.76
CA THR A 148 6.41 7.29 3.32
C THR A 148 5.50 6.23 3.93
N VAL A 149 4.71 6.62 4.94
CA VAL A 149 3.75 5.75 5.64
C VAL A 149 2.46 5.70 4.84
N LEU A 150 1.96 4.50 4.57
CA LEU A 150 0.68 4.27 3.90
C LEU A 150 -0.49 4.72 4.80
N GLY A 151 -0.40 4.37 6.08
CA GLY A 151 -1.36 4.76 7.10
C GLY A 151 -1.04 4.18 8.47
N TYR A 152 -1.94 4.43 9.42
CA TYR A 152 -1.80 4.01 10.81
C TYR A 152 -2.98 3.15 11.26
N LEU A 153 -2.67 2.05 11.94
CA LEU A 153 -3.63 1.18 12.62
C LEU A 153 -3.55 1.37 14.14
N PRO A 154 -4.68 1.29 14.85
CA PRO A 154 -4.66 1.18 16.29
C PRO A 154 -3.99 -0.14 16.73
N ILE A 155 -3.25 -0.12 17.83
CA ILE A 155 -2.75 -1.35 18.46
C ILE A 155 -3.92 -2.01 19.20
N ASP A 156 -4.80 -2.66 18.43
CA ASP A 156 -5.84 -3.55 18.93
C ASP A 156 -5.68 -4.91 18.23
N SER A 157 -5.92 -5.98 18.97
CA SER A 157 -5.94 -7.37 18.49
C SER A 157 -6.91 -7.61 17.33
N GLU A 158 -7.96 -6.78 17.21
CA GLU A 158 -8.99 -6.92 16.17
C GLU A 158 -8.88 -5.87 15.04
N ALA A 159 -7.89 -4.97 15.10
CA ALA A 159 -7.70 -3.94 14.09
C ALA A 159 -7.33 -4.57 12.74
N GLY A 160 -8.18 -4.36 11.73
CA GLY A 160 -7.96 -4.83 10.37
C GLY A 160 -7.57 -3.71 9.41
N LEU A 161 -7.29 -4.05 8.14
CA LEU A 161 -7.01 -3.04 7.11
C LEU A 161 -8.16 -2.04 6.90
N ASN A 162 -9.39 -2.40 7.28
CA ASN A 162 -10.55 -1.50 7.21
C ASN A 162 -10.49 -0.36 8.23
N ASP A 163 -9.73 -0.53 9.32
CA ASP A 163 -9.54 0.48 10.35
C ASP A 163 -8.31 1.37 10.05
N LEU A 164 -7.70 1.21 8.88
CA LEU A 164 -6.53 1.98 8.48
C LEU A 164 -6.92 3.45 8.28
N ARG A 165 -6.24 4.31 9.04
CA ARG A 165 -6.24 5.74 8.75
C ARG A 165 -5.13 6.04 7.76
N GLU A 166 -5.50 6.23 6.50
CA GLU A 166 -4.59 6.58 5.40
C GLU A 166 -3.88 7.91 5.66
N GLU A 167 -2.62 7.99 5.24
CA GLU A 167 -1.85 9.24 5.26
C GLU A 167 -1.98 9.94 3.89
N PRO A 168 -2.69 11.09 3.78
CA PRO A 168 -2.96 11.71 2.49
C PRO A 168 -1.68 12.16 1.75
N ARG A 169 -0.62 12.49 2.49
CA ARG A 169 0.67 12.89 1.90
C ARG A 169 1.34 11.76 1.13
N PHE A 170 1.03 10.51 1.46
CA PHE A 170 1.52 9.35 0.73
C PHE A 170 0.95 9.33 -0.69
N LEU A 171 -0.36 9.60 -0.83
CA LEU A 171 -1.04 9.62 -2.12
C LEU A 171 -0.50 10.74 -3.03
N ASP A 172 -0.26 11.92 -2.46
CA ASP A 172 0.38 13.03 -3.19
C ASP A 172 1.78 12.65 -3.69
N LEU A 173 2.56 11.96 -2.84
CA LEU A 173 3.88 11.47 -3.21
C LEU A 173 3.81 10.42 -4.32
N LEU A 174 2.84 9.50 -4.24
CA LEU A 174 2.60 8.45 -5.23
C LEU A 174 2.30 9.05 -6.61
N HIS A 175 1.36 10.00 -6.70
CA HIS A 175 1.03 10.64 -7.97
C HIS A 175 2.21 11.44 -8.54
N LYS A 176 2.97 12.12 -7.67
CA LYS A 176 4.18 12.84 -8.07
C LYS A 176 5.25 11.89 -8.62
N SER A 177 5.51 10.77 -7.94
CA SER A 177 6.50 9.79 -8.38
C SER A 177 6.09 9.10 -9.68
N ILE A 178 4.81 8.79 -9.88
CA ILE A 178 4.33 8.22 -11.14
C ILE A 178 4.59 9.21 -12.29
N LYS A 179 4.26 10.50 -12.10
CA LYS A 179 4.51 11.52 -13.11
C LYS A 179 6.01 11.66 -13.44
N GLU A 180 6.88 11.60 -12.43
CA GLU A 180 8.34 11.61 -12.62
C GLU A 180 8.83 10.33 -13.32
N ALA A 181 8.33 9.15 -12.95
CA ALA A 181 8.65 7.88 -13.58
C ALA A 181 8.29 7.84 -15.07
N LEU A 182 7.09 8.35 -15.42
CA LEU A 182 6.66 8.46 -16.81
C LEU A 182 7.53 9.42 -17.61
N LYS A 183 8.04 10.48 -16.97
CA LYS A 183 8.98 11.42 -17.59
C LYS A 183 10.36 10.80 -17.84
N GLU A 184 10.81 9.94 -16.92
CA GLU A 184 12.08 9.21 -17.02
C GLU A 184 11.99 7.95 -17.91
N GLY A 185 10.79 7.58 -18.32
CA GLY A 185 10.54 6.39 -19.12
C GLY A 185 10.75 5.06 -18.36
N LYS A 186 10.35 5.05 -17.09
CA LYS A 186 10.52 3.89 -16.19
C LYS A 186 9.26 3.03 -16.05
N GLY A 187 8.18 3.39 -16.72
CA GLY A 187 6.90 2.67 -16.66
C GLY A 187 6.80 1.56 -17.70
N GLU A 188 7.56 0.47 -17.56
CA GLU A 188 7.69 -0.60 -18.57
C GLU A 188 6.34 -1.08 -19.13
N THR A 189 5.38 -1.42 -18.26
CA THR A 189 4.04 -1.90 -18.68
C THR A 189 3.28 -0.85 -19.48
N ILE A 190 3.36 0.41 -19.04
CA ILE A 190 2.60 1.54 -19.60
C ILE A 190 3.17 1.94 -20.96
N GLU A 191 4.50 1.93 -21.10
CA GLU A 191 5.18 2.18 -22.36
C GLU A 191 4.91 1.09 -23.38
N PHE A 192 4.89 -0.17 -22.95
CA PHE A 192 4.53 -1.29 -23.83
C PHE A 192 3.08 -1.16 -24.33
N GLU A 193 2.13 -0.79 -23.45
CA GLU A 193 0.75 -0.53 -23.86
C GLU A 193 0.65 0.64 -24.85
N ALA A 194 1.37 1.73 -24.57
CA ALA A 194 1.42 2.90 -25.45
C ALA A 194 1.97 2.55 -26.84
N ALA A 195 3.07 1.81 -26.92
CA ALA A 195 3.71 1.42 -28.18
C ALA A 195 2.88 0.45 -29.02
N THR A 196 2.03 -0.36 -28.38
CA THR A 196 1.17 -1.34 -29.06
C THR A 196 -0.11 -0.72 -29.61
N ARG A 197 -0.46 0.50 -29.17
CA ARG A 197 -1.69 1.16 -29.64
C ARG A 197 -1.56 1.67 -31.08
N PRO A 198 -2.61 1.46 -31.91
CA PRO A 198 -2.60 1.92 -33.31
C PRO A 198 -2.85 3.41 -33.49
N GLY A 199 -3.19 4.15 -32.43
CA GLY A 199 -3.49 5.58 -32.52
C GLY A 199 -3.46 6.29 -31.17
N ASP A 200 -3.64 7.60 -31.24
CA ASP A 200 -3.57 8.49 -30.09
C ASP A 200 -4.78 8.34 -29.17
N GLY A 201 -4.57 8.54 -27.88
CA GLY A 201 -5.66 8.49 -26.90
C GLY A 201 -5.18 8.31 -25.46
N TYR A 202 -6.13 8.31 -24.53
CA TYR A 202 -5.83 8.12 -23.11
C TYR A 202 -5.68 6.65 -22.75
N ILE A 203 -4.62 6.32 -22.02
CA ILE A 203 -4.46 5.04 -21.31
C ILE A 203 -4.76 5.26 -19.83
N HIS A 204 -5.36 4.26 -19.19
CA HIS A 204 -5.63 4.28 -17.75
C HIS A 204 -4.62 3.41 -17.04
N ILE A 205 -3.91 4.00 -16.09
CA ILE A 205 -2.96 3.30 -15.24
C ILE A 205 -3.77 2.60 -14.15
N THR A 206 -3.78 1.27 -14.20
CA THR A 206 -4.57 0.42 -13.30
C THR A 206 -3.66 -0.20 -12.25
N ASP A 207 -4.18 -0.34 -11.03
CA ASP A 207 -3.57 -1.08 -9.94
C ASP A 207 -3.58 -2.59 -10.25
N GLU A 208 -2.41 -3.24 -10.21
CA GLU A 208 -2.26 -4.66 -10.55
C GLU A 208 -2.86 -5.60 -9.50
N ARG A 209 -3.37 -5.07 -8.37
CA ARG A 209 -4.12 -5.87 -7.38
C ARG A 209 -5.40 -6.48 -7.96
N ALA A 210 -5.97 -5.87 -9.00
CA ALA A 210 -7.22 -6.29 -9.64
C ALA A 210 -7.14 -6.11 -11.17
N VAL A 211 -6.31 -6.92 -11.82
CA VAL A 211 -6.12 -6.88 -13.28
C VAL A 211 -7.46 -7.13 -14.00
N PRO A 212 -7.97 -6.17 -14.79
CA PRO A 212 -9.23 -6.34 -15.48
C PRO A 212 -9.11 -7.37 -16.61
N PRO A 213 -10.22 -8.03 -17.00
CA PRO A 213 -10.25 -8.84 -18.20
C PRO A 213 -9.85 -8.03 -19.44
N ALA A 214 -9.17 -8.67 -20.40
CA ALA A 214 -8.73 -8.01 -21.63
C ALA A 214 -9.89 -7.26 -22.33
N GLY A 215 -9.64 -5.99 -22.68
CA GLY A 215 -10.64 -5.12 -23.29
C GLY A 215 -11.66 -4.51 -22.33
N ARG A 216 -11.51 -4.69 -21.01
CA ARG A 216 -12.29 -3.99 -19.99
C ARG A 216 -11.43 -3.00 -19.22
N ILE A 217 -12.09 -1.95 -18.71
CA ILE A 217 -11.51 -0.98 -17.79
C ILE A 217 -11.69 -1.54 -16.37
N GLY A 218 -10.68 -1.34 -15.50
CA GLY A 218 -10.74 -1.70 -14.08
C GLY A 218 -11.84 -0.97 -13.32
N GLU A 219 -12.07 -1.39 -12.08
CA GLU A 219 -13.01 -0.68 -11.20
C GLU A 219 -12.49 0.72 -10.87
N THR A 220 -13.41 1.65 -10.63
CA THR A 220 -13.09 3.07 -10.44
C THR A 220 -12.18 3.35 -9.23
N GLU A 221 -12.13 2.45 -8.25
CA GLU A 221 -11.23 2.53 -7.09
C GLU A 221 -9.82 1.97 -7.35
N ASP A 222 -9.63 1.23 -8.44
CA ASP A 222 -8.36 0.62 -8.87
C ASP A 222 -7.68 1.40 -10.00
N LEU A 223 -8.34 2.43 -10.54
CA LEU A 223 -7.72 3.34 -11.51
C LEU A 223 -6.90 4.39 -10.77
N ILE A 224 -5.58 4.39 -10.97
CA ILE A 224 -4.65 5.31 -10.31
C ILE A 224 -4.66 6.68 -11.01
N GLY A 225 -4.64 6.66 -12.34
CA GLY A 225 -4.43 7.85 -13.16
C GLY A 225 -4.74 7.58 -14.63
N SER A 226 -4.83 8.64 -15.42
CA SER A 226 -4.80 8.58 -16.88
C SER A 226 -3.66 9.38 -17.44
N VAL A 227 -3.14 8.94 -18.58
CA VAL A 227 -2.14 9.69 -19.35
C VAL A 227 -2.45 9.58 -20.83
N PHE A 228 -2.15 10.64 -21.57
CA PHE A 228 -2.32 10.66 -23.02
C PHE A 228 -1.14 9.97 -23.72
N VAL A 229 -1.44 9.20 -24.75
CA VAL A 229 -0.47 8.58 -25.65
C VAL A 229 -0.59 9.25 -27.01
N GLN A 230 0.55 9.63 -27.56
CA GLN A 230 0.68 10.22 -28.89
C GLN A 230 1.81 9.51 -29.64
N ASP A 231 1.56 9.09 -30.88
CA ASP A 231 2.56 8.42 -31.73
C ASP A 231 3.21 7.20 -31.05
N GLY A 232 2.41 6.44 -30.29
CA GLY A 232 2.87 5.28 -29.53
C GLY A 232 3.77 5.61 -28.33
N LYS A 233 3.84 6.88 -27.92
CA LYS A 233 4.63 7.35 -26.75
C LYS A 233 3.73 8.00 -25.72
N VAL A 234 4.03 7.75 -24.45
CA VAL A 234 3.36 8.40 -23.32
C VAL A 234 3.76 9.88 -23.27
N VAL A 235 2.78 10.76 -23.06
CA VAL A 235 2.99 12.21 -22.88
C VAL A 235 2.88 12.55 -21.38
N PRO A 236 3.99 12.60 -20.62
CA PRO A 236 3.94 12.62 -19.15
C PRO A 236 3.33 13.88 -18.55
N SER A 237 3.32 14.99 -19.29
CA SER A 237 2.72 16.26 -18.86
C SER A 237 1.21 16.17 -18.71
N THR A 238 0.55 15.22 -19.38
CA THR A 238 -0.90 15.00 -19.39
C THR A 238 -1.39 14.06 -18.28
N TYR A 239 -0.49 13.59 -17.41
CA TYR A 239 -0.87 12.73 -16.30
C TYR A 239 -1.89 13.42 -15.39
N GLU A 240 -3.03 12.76 -15.20
CA GLU A 240 -4.13 13.20 -14.35
C GLU A 240 -4.47 12.10 -13.33
N PRO A 241 -4.41 12.38 -12.02
CA PRO A 241 -4.75 11.41 -10.98
C PRO A 241 -6.27 11.21 -10.89
N PHE A 242 -6.70 9.99 -10.57
CA PHE A 242 -8.12 9.70 -10.36
C PHE A 242 -8.54 10.04 -8.92
N PRO A 243 -9.58 10.86 -8.71
CA PRO A 243 -10.01 11.27 -7.37
C PRO A 243 -10.67 10.14 -6.56
N SER A 244 -11.06 9.05 -7.21
CA SER A 244 -11.70 7.89 -6.61
C SER A 244 -10.74 6.78 -6.20
N TYR A 245 -9.44 6.92 -6.52
CA TYR A 245 -8.44 5.91 -6.22
C TYR A 245 -8.29 5.70 -4.71
N ARG A 246 -8.18 4.44 -4.29
CA ARG A 246 -7.99 4.06 -2.89
C ARG A 246 -6.70 3.28 -2.72
N LEU A 247 -5.92 3.64 -1.71
CA LEU A 247 -4.65 2.96 -1.40
C LEU A 247 -4.90 1.53 -0.94
N ILE A 248 -6.00 1.31 -0.21
CA ILE A 248 -6.42 0.00 0.26
C ILE A 248 -7.86 -0.28 -0.15
N THR A 249 -8.08 -1.43 -0.76
CA THR A 249 -9.41 -1.94 -1.11
C THR A 249 -9.63 -3.33 -0.52
N SER A 250 -10.79 -3.94 -0.79
CA SER A 250 -11.05 -5.34 -0.41
C SER A 250 -10.08 -6.33 -1.05
N ASN A 251 -9.40 -5.94 -2.14
CA ASN A 251 -8.41 -6.77 -2.82
C ASN A 251 -7.03 -6.71 -2.16
N GLY A 252 -6.80 -5.74 -1.26
CA GLY A 252 -5.55 -5.57 -0.52
C GLY A 252 -4.95 -4.18 -0.69
N PRO A 253 -3.69 -4.00 -0.25
CA PRO A 253 -2.93 -2.77 -0.49
C PRO A 253 -2.56 -2.62 -1.97
N LEU A 254 -2.12 -1.43 -2.37
CA LEU A 254 -1.78 -1.15 -3.76
C LEU A 254 -0.65 -2.03 -4.32
N VAL A 255 -0.76 -2.33 -5.62
CA VAL A 255 0.29 -2.98 -6.42
C VAL A 255 0.49 -2.18 -7.71
N LEU A 256 1.63 -1.51 -7.81
CA LEU A 256 1.93 -0.72 -9.01
C LEU A 256 2.35 -1.59 -10.19
N PRO A 257 2.07 -1.16 -11.43
CA PRO A 257 2.60 -1.80 -12.61
C PRO A 257 4.12 -1.90 -12.62
N ARG A 258 4.61 -2.94 -13.27
CA ARG A 258 6.05 -3.19 -13.41
C ARG A 258 6.82 -1.95 -13.87
N GLY A 259 7.90 -1.65 -13.15
CA GLY A 259 8.79 -0.52 -13.40
C GLY A 259 8.42 0.70 -12.55
N LEU A 260 7.11 1.00 -12.42
CA LEU A 260 6.64 2.05 -11.51
C LEU A 260 6.84 1.65 -10.04
N ASP A 261 6.61 0.38 -9.71
CA ASP A 261 6.82 -0.19 -8.38
C ASP A 261 8.26 0.01 -7.87
N THR A 262 9.23 -0.33 -8.71
CA THR A 262 10.66 -0.26 -8.40
C THR A 262 11.08 1.20 -8.22
N TYR A 263 10.70 2.07 -9.15
CA TYR A 263 11.00 3.49 -9.04
C TYR A 263 10.36 4.12 -7.81
N PHE A 264 9.12 3.73 -7.49
CA PHE A 264 8.44 4.29 -6.33
C PHE A 264 9.12 3.90 -5.02
N ILE A 265 9.60 2.66 -4.90
CA ILE A 265 10.40 2.23 -3.74
C ILE A 265 11.68 3.08 -3.61
N GLU A 266 12.41 3.33 -4.71
CA GLU A 266 13.59 4.21 -4.69
C GLU A 266 13.25 5.64 -4.22
N VAL A 267 12.10 6.17 -4.64
CA VAL A 267 11.62 7.49 -4.20
C VAL A 267 11.29 7.49 -2.71
N LEU A 268 10.65 6.44 -2.20
CA LEU A 268 10.33 6.29 -0.78
C LEU A 268 11.60 6.22 0.07
N GLU A 269 12.60 5.43 -0.34
CA GLU A 269 13.89 5.32 0.36
C GLU A 269 14.60 6.67 0.45
N ARG A 270 14.64 7.41 -0.66
CA ARG A 270 15.23 8.76 -0.71
C ARG A 270 14.52 9.71 0.26
N VAL A 271 13.19 9.72 0.25
CA VAL A 271 12.40 10.56 1.15
C VAL A 271 12.63 10.20 2.62
N ASP A 272 12.64 8.91 2.97
CA ASP A 272 12.87 8.45 4.34
C ASP A 272 14.23 8.94 4.87
N GLN A 273 15.27 8.87 4.04
CA GLN A 273 16.60 9.38 4.36
C GLN A 273 16.61 10.90 4.57
N GLU A 274 15.96 11.67 3.69
CA GLU A 274 15.84 13.13 3.80
C GLU A 274 15.14 13.53 5.11
N GLU A 275 14.05 12.87 5.47
CA GLU A 275 13.32 13.15 6.71
C GLU A 275 14.13 12.81 7.97
N LYS A 276 14.89 11.72 7.94
CA LYS A 276 15.80 11.32 9.03
C LYS A 276 16.97 12.29 9.20
N ALA A 277 17.57 12.74 8.10
CA ALA A 277 18.62 13.75 8.13
C ALA A 277 18.09 15.07 8.72
N ASN A 278 16.93 15.53 8.25
CA ASN A 278 16.31 16.77 8.72
C ASN A 278 15.91 16.74 10.20
N THR A 279 15.52 15.58 10.71
CA THR A 279 15.19 15.41 12.14
C THR A 279 16.44 15.51 13.01
N THR A 280 17.54 14.87 12.58
CA THR A 280 18.84 14.92 13.28
C THR A 280 19.38 16.35 13.36
N THR A 281 19.24 17.16 12.31
CA THR A 281 19.73 18.55 12.31
C THR A 281 18.93 19.47 13.24
N LYS A 282 17.66 19.18 13.51
CA LYS A 282 16.81 20.01 14.39
C LYS A 282 17.08 19.79 15.88
N GLU A 283 17.75 18.71 16.25
CA GLU A 283 18.10 18.40 17.63
C GLU A 283 19.47 18.98 18.06
N LEU A 284 20.19 19.64 17.14
CA LEU A 284 21.46 20.34 17.38
C LEU A 284 21.26 21.87 17.45
#